data_AF-A0A2H0TEC5-F1
#
_entry.id   AF-A0A2H0TEC5-F1
#
_cell.length_a   1.000
_cell.length_b   1.000
_cell.length_c   1.000
_cell.angle_alpha   90.00
_cell.angle_beta   90.00
_cell.angle_gamma   90.00
#
_symmetry.space_group_name_H-M   'P 1'
#
loop_
_entity.id
_entity.type
_entity.pdbx_description
1 polymer ?
#
loop_
_entity_poly.entity_id
_entity_poly.type
_entity_poly.pdbx_seq_one_letter_code
_entity_poly.pdbx_strand_id
1 'polypeptide(L)'
;MGESVKSGFFLFQAFCYDTYMQELLATLYSIDGFFSNVRIVDVFDVLIIALFLYIIIILFKRTHSWPILAGIGILVIIYSLAQAFHLYLTSLVLQSFFAVFIVVLVIIFNQELRRFFEFISFWNTRQFKLKQETSIFPFDVNEILQAVAKLAKEKRGALIVFPGNENIERFLDGGKRIDGLISEELLESIFDPHSIGHDGAVIISKNRIARLGAHLPLSSNFKQIGKRGTRHSAALGIAEHTDALAVSVSEERGTISVAHNGKLKELGSVEELESSLKKFYKDMAQGPVGSMWTDFIKHNSYLKLLAVGSALVIWFFFSFQAETVQRSFSLPIVYRNLPERLFIQESEPREVTVTFVSRGQLAFERIDERLIEIAVDAKNFSEGRNVIVLSEDMIIHPASFSVVEVVPSQITVQVKKFNSFDVSVRTDTQGTVASGYRISSITITPDRVGVLVPEGIVPPEFIITQPISVDGLDATKTFSSRLILPANMRFRDNVSPTVSVKVTLVKR
;
A
#
# COMPACT_ATOMS: atom_id res chain seq x y z
N MET A 1 -52.50 6.24 37.02
CA MET A 1 -51.82 6.15 35.71
C MET A 1 -50.34 6.61 35.72
N GLY A 2 -49.89 7.41 36.71
CA GLY A 2 -48.51 7.94 36.75
C GLY A 2 -47.42 7.05 37.37
N GLU A 3 -47.76 6.03 38.16
CA GLU A 3 -46.76 5.16 38.81
C GLU A 3 -46.25 4.00 37.94
N SER A 4 -47.10 3.47 37.05
CA SER A 4 -46.72 2.38 36.14
C SER A 4 -45.70 2.82 35.07
N VAL A 5 -45.73 4.09 34.65
CA VAL A 5 -44.80 4.64 33.66
C VAL A 5 -43.40 4.90 34.27
N LYS A 6 -43.32 5.29 35.54
CA LYS A 6 -42.02 5.48 36.23
C LYS A 6 -41.30 4.15 36.51
N SER A 7 -42.05 3.10 36.85
CA SER A 7 -41.50 1.75 37.03
C SER A 7 -40.91 1.19 35.72
N GLY A 8 -41.61 1.35 34.60
CA GLY A 8 -41.11 0.93 33.29
C GLY A 8 -39.86 1.69 32.81
N PHE A 9 -39.74 2.98 33.14
CA PHE A 9 -38.57 3.79 32.79
C PHE A 9 -37.32 3.40 33.58
N PHE A 10 -37.46 3.09 34.88
CA PHE A 10 -36.35 2.61 35.71
C PHE A 10 -35.90 1.20 35.32
N LEU A 11 -36.83 0.31 34.96
CA LEU A 11 -36.52 -1.03 34.44
C LEU A 11 -35.80 -0.96 33.09
N PHE A 12 -36.23 -0.08 32.18
CA PHE A 12 -35.58 0.11 30.88
C PHE A 12 -34.18 0.72 31.02
N GLN A 13 -34.00 1.68 31.94
CA GLN A 13 -32.71 2.31 32.21
C GLN A 13 -31.73 1.34 32.89
N ALA A 14 -32.22 0.48 33.80
CA ALA A 14 -31.41 -0.58 34.41
C ALA A 14 -31.02 -1.66 33.39
N PHE A 15 -31.94 -2.08 32.50
CA PHE A 15 -31.67 -3.07 31.46
C PHE A 15 -30.67 -2.56 30.42
N CYS A 16 -30.77 -1.28 30.02
CA CYS A 16 -29.79 -0.63 29.16
C CYS A 16 -28.42 -0.50 29.85
N TYR A 17 -28.37 -0.17 31.15
CA TYR A 17 -27.09 -0.05 31.87
C TYR A 17 -26.41 -1.41 32.03
N ASP A 18 -27.18 -2.48 32.26
CA ASP A 18 -26.65 -3.84 32.40
C ASP A 18 -26.16 -4.39 31.05
N THR A 19 -26.86 -4.08 29.95
CA THR A 19 -26.42 -4.43 28.57
C THR A 19 -25.16 -3.66 28.18
N TYR A 20 -25.10 -2.35 28.45
CA TYR A 20 -23.89 -1.55 28.21
C TYR A 20 -22.71 -2.00 29.06
N MET A 21 -22.93 -2.35 30.34
CA MET A 21 -21.88 -2.86 31.22
C MET A 21 -21.41 -4.26 30.83
N GLN A 22 -22.29 -5.12 30.29
CA GLN A 22 -21.91 -6.41 29.72
C GLN A 22 -21.11 -6.26 28.42
N GLU A 23 -21.44 -5.31 27.55
CA GLU A 23 -20.61 -4.95 26.40
C GLU A 23 -19.26 -4.33 26.84
N LEU A 24 -19.25 -3.51 27.89
CA LEU A 24 -18.03 -2.91 28.45
C LEU A 24 -17.11 -3.97 29.11
N LEU A 25 -17.70 -4.97 29.77
CA LEU A 25 -16.97 -6.11 30.32
C LEU A 25 -16.51 -7.09 29.24
N ALA A 26 -17.31 -7.30 28.18
CA ALA A 26 -16.91 -8.11 27.02
C ALA A 26 -15.78 -7.43 26.22
N THR A 27 -15.84 -6.11 26.06
CA THR A 27 -14.75 -5.32 25.48
C THR A 27 -13.49 -5.39 26.36
N LEU A 28 -13.61 -5.26 27.69
CA LEU A 28 -12.49 -5.47 28.63
C LEU A 28 -11.89 -6.88 28.58
N TYR A 29 -12.70 -7.94 28.48
CA TYR A 29 -12.23 -9.32 28.38
C TYR A 29 -11.60 -9.63 27.01
N SER A 30 -12.06 -8.98 25.95
CA SER A 30 -11.50 -9.08 24.60
C SER A 30 -10.12 -8.41 24.46
N ILE A 31 -9.81 -7.43 25.33
CA ILE A 31 -8.52 -6.72 25.31
C ILE A 31 -7.36 -7.65 25.70
N ASP A 32 -7.54 -8.59 26.63
CA ASP A 32 -6.50 -9.57 26.99
C ASP A 32 -6.26 -10.63 25.89
N GLY A 33 -7.31 -11.01 25.14
CA GLY A 33 -7.22 -11.87 23.94
C GLY A 33 -6.67 -11.15 22.71
N PHE A 34 -6.67 -9.81 22.71
CA PHE A 34 -6.21 -8.97 21.61
C PHE A 34 -4.68 -8.80 21.62
N PHE A 35 -4.08 -8.56 22.79
CA PHE A 35 -2.62 -8.46 22.92
C PHE A 35 -1.89 -9.77 22.59
N SER A 36 -2.54 -10.92 22.82
CA SER A 36 -2.01 -12.25 22.48
C SER A 36 -2.10 -12.60 20.98
N ASN A 37 -2.86 -11.84 20.19
CA ASN A 37 -3.07 -12.06 18.75
C ASN A 37 -2.51 -10.93 17.85
N VAL A 38 -1.63 -10.08 18.38
CA VAL A 38 -0.96 -9.04 17.58
C VAL A 38 0.00 -9.72 16.60
N ARG A 39 -0.32 -9.66 15.31
CA ARG A 39 0.55 -10.19 14.26
C ARG A 39 1.67 -9.20 14.00
N ILE A 40 2.84 -9.69 13.58
CA ILE A 40 3.94 -8.82 13.12
C ILE A 40 3.47 -7.87 12.00
N VAL A 41 2.50 -8.33 11.19
CA VAL A 41 1.84 -7.51 10.16
C VAL A 41 1.16 -6.28 10.75
N ASP A 42 0.52 -6.39 11.92
CA ASP A 42 -0.16 -5.27 12.58
C ASP A 42 0.86 -4.20 13.02
N VAL A 43 2.06 -4.62 13.46
CA VAL A 43 3.17 -3.70 13.81
C VAL A 43 3.67 -2.96 12.58
N PHE A 44 3.84 -3.66 11.45
CA PHE A 44 4.23 -3.01 10.20
C PHE A 44 3.16 -2.03 9.71
N ASP A 45 1.88 -2.37 9.85
CA ASP A 45 0.78 -1.51 9.45
C ASP A 45 0.76 -0.20 10.26
N VAL A 46 0.87 -0.30 11.59
CA VAL A 46 0.98 0.88 12.48
C VAL A 46 2.21 1.71 12.13
N LEU A 47 3.36 1.09 11.84
CA LEU A 47 4.58 1.81 11.50
C LEU A 47 4.45 2.57 10.17
N ILE A 48 3.84 1.96 9.15
CA ILE A 48 3.58 2.58 7.85
C ILE A 48 2.62 3.78 8.01
N ILE A 49 1.53 3.60 8.74
CA ILE A 49 0.55 4.66 9.00
C ILE A 49 1.19 5.79 9.81
N ALA A 50 1.98 5.49 10.85
CA ALA A 50 2.69 6.48 11.64
C ALA A 50 3.67 7.31 10.80
N LEU A 51 4.42 6.67 9.90
CA LEU A 51 5.31 7.35 8.97
C LEU A 51 4.52 8.27 8.02
N PHE A 52 3.41 7.79 7.47
CA PHE A 52 2.55 8.56 6.59
C PHE A 52 1.97 9.80 7.28
N LEU A 53 1.43 9.64 8.49
CA LEU A 53 0.93 10.75 9.31
C LEU A 53 2.04 11.74 9.66
N TYR A 54 3.24 11.26 9.99
CA TYR A 54 4.38 12.12 10.28
C TYR A 54 4.76 13.02 9.09
N ILE A 55 4.78 12.47 7.88
CA ILE A 55 5.04 13.22 6.64
C ILE A 55 3.99 14.31 6.45
N ILE A 56 2.70 13.97 6.58
CA ILE A 56 1.59 14.95 6.47
C ILE A 56 1.75 16.07 7.50
N ILE A 57 1.98 15.72 8.76
CA ILE A 57 2.07 16.73 9.84
C ILE A 57 3.24 17.70 9.59
N ILE A 58 4.39 17.22 9.08
CA ILE A 58 5.51 18.10 8.73
C ILE A 58 5.17 19.03 7.57
N LEU A 59 4.58 18.49 6.49
CA LEU A 59 4.20 19.26 5.31
C LEU A 59 3.30 20.44 5.69
N PHE A 60 2.34 20.19 6.58
CA PHE A 60 1.38 21.20 7.01
C PHE A 60 1.89 22.11 8.13
N LYS A 61 2.82 21.66 8.98
CA LYS A 61 3.42 22.53 10.01
C LYS A 61 4.24 23.67 9.40
N ARG A 62 4.84 23.45 8.23
CA ARG A 62 5.58 24.48 7.50
C ARG A 62 4.66 25.45 6.74
N THR A 63 3.38 25.15 6.62
CA THR A 63 2.39 26.04 5.99
C THR A 63 1.49 26.67 7.04
N HIS A 64 0.89 27.83 6.71
CA HIS A 64 -0.15 28.45 7.55
C HIS A 64 -1.48 27.65 7.51
N SER A 65 -1.48 26.43 6.99
CA SER A 65 -2.67 25.60 6.73
C SER A 65 -3.08 24.71 7.93
N TRP A 66 -2.42 24.83 9.08
CA TRP A 66 -2.76 24.08 10.31
C TRP A 66 -4.24 24.21 10.76
N PRO A 67 -4.92 25.38 10.67
CA PRO A 67 -6.33 25.49 11.06
C PRO A 67 -7.26 24.58 10.26
N ILE A 68 -6.93 24.32 8.99
CA ILE A 68 -7.74 23.48 8.11
C ILE A 68 -7.65 22.01 8.56
N LEU A 69 -6.44 21.53 8.89
CA LEU A 69 -6.26 20.19 9.47
C LEU A 69 -7.05 20.01 10.76
N ALA A 70 -7.03 21.00 11.65
CA ALA A 70 -7.83 20.97 12.87
C ALA A 70 -9.34 20.87 12.56
N GLY A 71 -9.81 21.62 11.57
CA GLY A 71 -11.20 21.53 11.08
C GLY A 71 -11.58 20.15 10.56
N ILE A 72 -10.70 19.52 9.77
CA ILE A 72 -10.89 18.14 9.29
C ILE A 72 -10.97 17.17 10.46
N GLY A 73 -10.07 17.30 11.44
CA GLY A 73 -10.06 16.46 12.63
C GLY A 73 -11.36 16.54 13.43
N ILE A 74 -11.88 17.75 13.66
CA ILE A 74 -13.18 17.96 14.30
C ILE A 74 -14.31 17.29 13.52
N LEU A 75 -14.31 17.44 12.19
CA LEU A 75 -15.34 16.87 11.33
C LEU A 75 -15.32 15.33 11.36
N VAL A 76 -14.13 14.73 11.38
CA VAL A 76 -13.95 13.28 11.59
C VAL A 76 -14.46 12.85 12.96
N ILE A 77 -14.16 13.59 14.04
CA ILE A 77 -14.67 13.30 15.38
C ILE A 77 -16.21 13.32 15.41
N ILE A 78 -16.83 14.33 14.81
CA ILE A 78 -18.29 14.43 14.73
C ILE A 78 -18.88 13.24 13.96
N TYR A 79 -18.26 12.85 12.84
CA TYR A 79 -18.67 11.67 12.08
C TYR A 79 -18.54 10.38 12.89
N SER A 80 -17.42 10.19 13.59
CA SER A 80 -17.21 9.02 14.45
C SER A 80 -18.23 8.97 15.59
N LEU A 81 -18.57 10.12 16.21
CA LEU A 81 -19.63 10.19 17.20
C LEU A 81 -21.00 9.86 16.60
N ALA A 82 -21.30 10.36 15.39
CA ALA A 82 -22.55 10.03 14.70
C ALA A 82 -22.68 8.52 14.45
N GLN A 83 -21.60 7.85 14.06
CA GLN A 83 -21.57 6.40 13.93
C GLN A 83 -21.71 5.68 15.27
N ALA A 84 -20.99 6.13 16.30
CA ALA A 84 -21.05 5.53 17.64
C ALA A 84 -22.45 5.61 18.27
N PHE A 85 -23.22 6.67 18.00
CA PHE A 85 -24.60 6.83 18.45
C PHE A 85 -25.65 6.32 17.45
N HIS A 86 -25.23 5.65 16.37
CA HIS A 86 -26.11 5.17 15.30
C HIS A 86 -27.03 6.24 14.69
N LEU A 87 -26.56 7.49 14.58
CA LEU A 87 -27.30 8.63 14.01
C LEU A 87 -27.33 8.55 12.47
N TYR A 88 -28.20 7.70 11.93
CA TYR A 88 -28.26 7.39 10.49
C TYR A 88 -28.26 8.62 9.57
N LEU A 89 -29.16 9.58 9.81
CA LEU A 89 -29.29 10.76 8.95
C LEU A 89 -28.01 11.63 8.98
N THR A 90 -27.43 11.82 10.17
CA THR A 90 -26.19 12.59 10.35
C THR A 90 -25.02 11.90 9.65
N SER A 91 -24.87 10.59 9.82
CA SER A 91 -23.83 9.80 9.14
C SER A 91 -23.96 9.91 7.61
N LEU A 92 -25.19 9.82 7.08
CA LEU A 92 -25.45 9.91 5.64
C LEU A 92 -25.13 11.31 5.07
N VAL A 93 -25.52 12.38 5.77
CA VAL A 93 -25.20 13.75 5.37
C VAL A 93 -23.69 14.00 5.41
N LEU A 94 -23.01 13.60 6.49
CA LEU A 94 -21.57 13.77 6.63
C LEU A 94 -20.79 12.96 5.60
N GLN A 95 -21.21 11.71 5.31
CA GLN A 95 -20.61 10.89 4.26
C GLN A 95 -20.69 11.56 2.88
N SER A 96 -21.86 12.11 2.55
CA SER A 96 -22.07 12.84 1.29
C SER A 96 -21.22 14.13 1.24
N PHE A 97 -21.15 14.84 2.37
CA PHE A 97 -20.30 16.03 2.51
C PHE A 97 -18.81 15.69 2.31
N PHE A 98 -18.31 14.60 2.91
CA PHE A 98 -16.92 14.16 2.74
C PHE A 98 -16.54 13.93 1.27
N ALA A 99 -17.45 13.35 0.47
CA ALA A 99 -17.19 13.12 -0.95
C ALA A 99 -16.91 14.42 -1.72
N VAL A 100 -17.72 15.46 -1.50
CA VAL A 100 -17.50 16.79 -2.12
C VAL A 100 -16.30 17.50 -1.50
N PHE A 101 -16.16 17.39 -0.18
CA PHE A 101 -15.10 18.04 0.59
C PHE A 101 -13.72 17.58 0.15
N ILE A 102 -13.51 16.30 -0.16
CA ILE A 102 -12.22 15.79 -0.68
C ILE A 102 -11.81 16.52 -1.97
N VAL A 103 -12.76 16.80 -2.87
CA VAL A 103 -12.45 17.53 -4.12
C VAL A 103 -12.01 18.95 -3.82
N VAL A 104 -12.76 19.66 -2.96
CA VAL A 104 -12.41 21.02 -2.53
C VAL A 104 -11.05 21.04 -1.81
N LEU A 105 -10.79 20.03 -0.98
CA LEU A 105 -9.53 19.85 -0.27
C LEU A 105 -8.36 19.76 -1.25
N VAL A 106 -8.45 18.90 -2.28
CA VAL A 106 -7.39 18.78 -3.29
C VAL A 106 -7.12 20.09 -4.02
N ILE A 107 -8.16 20.88 -4.31
CA ILE A 107 -8.02 22.20 -4.96
C ILE A 107 -7.30 23.19 -4.04
N ILE A 108 -7.69 23.26 -2.77
CA ILE A 108 -7.07 24.16 -1.77
C ILE A 108 -5.63 23.75 -1.50
N PHE A 109 -5.36 22.45 -1.36
CA PHE A 109 -4.07 21.87 -1.00
C PHE A 109 -3.18 21.50 -2.19
N ASN A 110 -3.48 22.02 -3.39
CA ASN A 110 -2.71 21.68 -4.59
C ASN A 110 -1.20 21.99 -4.43
N GLN A 111 -0.86 23.05 -3.71
CA GLN A 111 0.55 23.41 -3.46
C GLN A 111 1.24 22.42 -2.52
N GLU A 112 0.57 21.99 -1.45
CA GLU A 112 1.08 21.00 -0.51
C GLU A 112 1.24 19.62 -1.16
N LEU A 113 0.28 19.21 -2.00
CA LEU A 113 0.37 17.97 -2.78
C LEU A 113 1.57 18.01 -3.73
N ARG A 114 1.81 19.14 -4.41
CA ARG A 114 2.99 19.32 -5.23
C ARG A 114 4.27 19.15 -4.42
N ARG A 115 4.37 19.78 -3.25
CA ARG A 115 5.52 19.65 -2.34
C ARG A 115 5.72 18.22 -1.84
N PHE A 116 4.64 17.48 -1.60
CA PHE A 116 4.69 16.05 -1.25
C PHE A 116 5.27 15.20 -2.38
N PHE A 117 4.87 15.43 -3.63
CA PHE A 117 5.45 14.72 -4.77
C PHE A 117 6.92 15.11 -5.02
N GLU A 118 7.27 16.38 -4.80
CA GLU A 118 8.66 16.84 -4.84
C GLU A 118 9.52 16.12 -3.78
N PHE A 119 8.98 15.87 -2.58
CA PHE A 119 9.62 15.06 -1.54
C PHE A 119 9.86 13.61 -1.99
N ILE A 120 8.86 12.96 -2.60
CA ILE A 120 8.96 11.57 -3.08
C ILE A 120 9.93 11.44 -4.27
N SER A 121 9.94 12.42 -5.18
CA SER A 121 10.75 12.40 -6.41
C SER A 121 12.26 12.35 -6.15
N PHE A 122 12.70 12.68 -4.94
CA PHE A 122 14.12 12.63 -4.56
C PHE A 122 14.67 11.20 -4.41
N TRP A 123 13.82 10.18 -4.20
CA TRP A 123 14.27 8.79 -4.16
C TRP A 123 14.85 8.35 -5.51
N ASN A 124 14.35 8.90 -6.62
CA ASN A 124 14.73 8.47 -7.96
C ASN A 124 15.81 9.33 -8.64
N THR A 125 16.38 10.33 -7.95
CA THR A 125 17.33 11.25 -8.58
C THR A 125 18.74 11.02 -8.05
N ARG A 126 19.38 10.00 -8.61
CA ARG A 126 20.83 9.72 -8.53
C ARG A 126 21.68 10.78 -9.25
N GLN A 127 21.20 12.03 -9.35
CA GLN A 127 21.91 13.15 -9.95
C GLN A 127 22.46 14.07 -8.87
N PHE A 128 23.36 13.52 -8.05
CA PHE A 128 24.48 14.32 -7.54
C PHE A 128 25.35 14.67 -8.75
N LYS A 129 24.94 15.70 -9.51
CA LYS A 129 25.81 16.31 -10.51
C LYS A 129 27.01 16.88 -9.77
N LEU A 130 28.18 16.52 -10.30
CA LEU A 130 29.49 16.84 -9.76
C LEU A 130 29.56 18.32 -9.35
N LYS A 131 30.02 18.48 -8.12
CA LYS A 131 30.54 19.69 -7.50
C LYS A 131 31.52 20.37 -8.46
N GLN A 132 31.02 21.32 -9.25
CA GLN A 132 31.86 22.30 -9.91
C GLN A 132 31.84 23.55 -9.02
N GLU A 133 33.02 23.97 -8.58
CA GLU A 133 33.23 25.21 -7.84
C GLU A 133 32.92 26.40 -8.75
N THR A 134 31.63 26.68 -8.93
CA THR A 134 31.15 27.95 -9.46
C THR A 134 30.65 28.76 -8.28
N SER A 135 31.04 30.05 -8.25
CA SER A 135 30.71 31.05 -7.23
C SER A 135 29.34 30.82 -6.57
N ILE A 136 29.30 30.81 -5.23
CA ILE A 136 28.05 30.66 -4.44
C ILE A 136 27.03 31.73 -4.82
N PHE A 137 27.51 32.88 -5.30
CA PHE A 137 26.69 33.98 -5.78
C PHE A 137 26.54 33.97 -7.30
N PRO A 138 25.35 34.28 -7.83
CA PRO A 138 25.12 34.45 -9.27
C PRO A 138 25.64 35.79 -9.82
N PHE A 139 26.25 36.63 -8.97
CA PHE A 139 26.76 37.98 -9.29
C PHE A 139 27.81 38.42 -8.27
N ASP A 140 28.44 39.58 -8.52
CA ASP A 140 29.37 40.20 -7.57
C ASP A 140 28.59 40.88 -6.43
N VAL A 141 28.63 40.26 -5.25
CA VAL A 141 27.91 40.74 -4.07
C VAL A 141 28.58 41.95 -3.43
N ASN A 142 29.86 42.21 -3.74
CA ASN A 142 30.62 43.30 -3.13
C ASN A 142 29.99 44.67 -3.42
N GLU A 143 29.52 44.89 -4.64
CA GLU A 143 28.80 46.12 -5.05
C GLU A 143 27.59 46.41 -4.15
N ILE A 144 26.83 45.37 -3.81
CA ILE A 144 25.66 45.49 -2.93
C ILE A 144 26.10 45.73 -1.48
N LEU A 145 27.10 45.01 -1.00
CA LEU A 145 27.58 45.14 0.37
C LEU A 145 28.15 46.53 0.62
N GLN A 146 28.93 47.07 -0.33
CA GLN A 146 29.49 48.42 -0.27
C GLN A 146 28.38 49.47 -0.29
N ALA A 147 27.41 49.35 -1.21
CA ALA A 147 26.26 50.26 -1.26
C ALA A 147 25.45 50.24 0.05
N VAL A 148 25.12 49.06 0.58
CA VAL A 148 24.35 48.92 1.82
C VAL A 148 25.14 49.47 3.01
N ALA A 149 26.45 49.25 3.08
CA ALA A 149 27.31 49.79 4.13
C ALA A 149 27.31 51.33 4.11
N LYS A 150 27.40 51.93 2.92
CA LYS A 150 27.41 53.38 2.73
C LYS A 150 26.05 54.00 3.04
N LEU A 151 24.97 53.42 2.54
CA LEU A 151 23.60 53.85 2.86
C LEU A 151 23.31 53.76 4.36
N ALA A 152 23.76 52.69 5.03
CA ALA A 152 23.66 52.55 6.48
C ALA A 152 24.44 53.65 7.23
N LYS A 153 25.69 53.92 6.82
CA LYS A 153 26.54 54.97 7.41
C LYS A 153 25.94 56.36 7.24
N GLU A 154 25.36 56.64 6.07
CA GLU A 154 24.70 57.90 5.74
C GLU A 154 23.26 57.99 6.26
N LYS A 155 22.75 56.92 6.89
CA LYS A 155 21.36 56.78 7.36
C LYS A 155 20.34 57.05 6.24
N ARG A 156 20.64 56.55 5.04
CA ARG A 156 19.74 56.57 3.89
C ARG A 156 18.93 55.28 3.87
N GLY A 157 17.61 55.43 3.86
CA GLY A 157 16.69 54.30 3.86
C GLY A 157 16.75 53.52 2.55
N ALA A 158 16.90 52.20 2.65
CA ALA A 158 16.98 51.32 1.49
C ALA A 158 16.12 50.07 1.68
N LEU A 159 15.61 49.52 0.58
CA LEU A 159 14.85 48.29 0.55
C LEU A 159 15.18 47.51 -0.72
N ILE A 160 15.90 46.40 -0.57
CA ILE A 160 16.41 45.58 -1.68
C ILE A 160 15.85 44.17 -1.52
N VAL A 161 15.23 43.62 -2.55
CA VAL A 161 14.65 42.27 -2.55
C VAL A 161 15.37 41.37 -3.54
N PHE A 162 15.78 40.22 -3.03
CA PHE A 162 16.33 39.10 -3.79
C PHE A 162 15.25 38.02 -3.92
N PRO A 163 14.69 37.79 -5.13
CA PRO A 163 13.68 36.78 -5.37
C PRO A 163 14.21 35.37 -5.03
N GLY A 164 13.35 34.56 -4.40
CA GLY A 164 13.58 33.15 -4.12
C GLY A 164 13.18 32.24 -5.30
N ASN A 165 12.77 31.01 -5.00
CA ASN A 165 12.18 30.08 -5.97
C ASN A 165 10.69 30.38 -6.22
N GLU A 166 10.00 31.02 -5.29
CA GLU A 166 8.60 31.39 -5.42
C GLU A 166 8.43 32.66 -6.26
N ASN A 167 7.37 32.71 -7.07
CA ASN A 167 7.12 33.86 -7.95
C ASN A 167 6.58 35.05 -7.14
N ILE A 168 7.43 36.09 -7.04
CA ILE A 168 7.14 37.32 -6.29
C ILE A 168 6.24 38.33 -7.03
N GLU A 169 6.06 38.23 -8.36
CA GLU A 169 5.43 39.28 -9.19
C GLU A 169 3.99 39.58 -8.76
N ARG A 170 3.28 38.60 -8.20
CA ARG A 170 1.90 38.79 -7.69
C ARG A 170 1.81 39.66 -6.44
N PHE A 171 2.94 39.93 -5.78
CA PHE A 171 3.05 40.73 -4.57
C PHE A 171 3.76 42.06 -4.82
N LEU A 172 4.10 42.36 -6.07
CA LEU A 172 4.74 43.61 -6.46
C LEU A 172 3.69 44.52 -7.10
N ASP A 173 3.42 45.66 -6.46
CA ASP A 173 2.59 46.71 -7.04
C ASP A 173 3.45 47.86 -7.58
N GLY A 174 3.12 48.37 -8.76
CA GLY A 174 3.82 49.50 -9.37
C GLY A 174 5.30 49.24 -9.70
N GLY A 175 6.12 50.29 -9.65
CA GLY A 175 7.54 50.27 -10.01
C GLY A 175 7.85 50.27 -11.51
N LYS A 176 9.09 50.64 -11.85
CA LYS A 176 9.61 50.71 -13.23
C LYS A 176 10.61 49.61 -13.50
N ARG A 177 10.47 48.92 -14.63
CA ARG A 177 11.47 47.97 -15.14
C ARG A 177 12.62 48.76 -15.76
N ILE A 178 13.84 48.51 -15.31
CA ILE A 178 15.04 49.27 -15.73
C ILE A 178 16.16 48.40 -16.27
N ASP A 179 16.17 47.10 -15.94
CA ASP A 179 17.17 46.13 -16.43
C ASP A 179 18.60 46.72 -16.40
N GLY A 180 19.00 47.26 -15.25
CA GLY A 180 20.28 47.92 -15.03
C GLY A 180 21.32 46.94 -14.48
N LEU A 181 22.59 47.06 -14.87
CA LEU A 181 23.67 46.33 -14.21
C LEU A 181 23.88 46.88 -12.79
N ILE A 182 24.10 45.98 -11.84
CA ILE A 182 24.32 46.36 -10.44
C ILE A 182 25.68 47.05 -10.30
N SER A 183 25.72 48.17 -9.59
CA SER A 183 26.91 48.90 -9.16
C SER A 183 26.59 49.66 -7.86
N GLU A 184 27.61 49.95 -7.06
CA GLU A 184 27.51 50.77 -5.85
C GLU A 184 26.82 52.11 -6.17
N GLU A 185 27.32 52.82 -7.18
CA GLU A 185 26.86 54.17 -7.53
C GLU A 185 25.39 54.19 -7.98
N LEU A 186 24.95 53.14 -8.69
CA LEU A 186 23.56 53.05 -9.12
C LEU A 186 22.63 52.84 -7.92
N LEU A 187 22.98 51.96 -6.99
CA LEU A 187 22.15 51.73 -5.80
C LEU A 187 22.09 52.98 -4.92
N GLU A 188 23.21 53.69 -4.75
CA GLU A 188 23.22 54.98 -4.04
C GLU A 188 22.34 56.03 -4.72
N SER A 189 22.43 56.16 -6.05
CA SER A 189 21.62 57.12 -6.81
C SER A 189 20.13 56.81 -6.73
N ILE A 190 19.77 55.52 -6.69
CA ILE A 190 18.38 55.08 -6.55
C ILE A 190 17.82 55.44 -5.17
N PHE A 191 18.58 55.18 -4.11
CA PHE A 191 18.15 55.42 -2.73
C PHE A 191 18.48 56.83 -2.22
N ASP A 192 18.93 57.74 -3.09
CA ASP A 192 19.07 59.15 -2.73
C ASP A 192 17.68 59.74 -2.41
N PRO A 193 17.49 60.42 -1.26
CA PRO A 193 16.20 60.97 -0.86
C PRO A 193 15.58 61.99 -1.85
N HIS A 194 16.38 62.56 -2.75
CA HIS A 194 15.91 63.50 -3.77
C HIS A 194 15.59 62.82 -5.11
N SER A 195 15.94 61.53 -5.25
CA SER A 195 15.68 60.73 -6.45
C SER A 195 14.22 60.31 -6.51
N ILE A 196 13.64 60.13 -7.70
CA ILE A 196 12.27 59.58 -7.82
C ILE A 196 12.25 58.08 -7.45
N GLY A 197 13.41 57.42 -7.43
CA GLY A 197 13.53 55.98 -7.23
C GLY A 197 13.60 55.49 -5.79
N HIS A 198 13.72 56.38 -4.80
CA HIS A 198 13.97 55.98 -3.40
C HIS A 198 12.72 55.49 -2.66
N ASP A 199 11.53 55.72 -3.25
CA ASP A 199 10.25 55.30 -2.70
C ASP A 199 9.87 53.91 -3.24
N GLY A 200 9.90 52.93 -2.35
CA GLY A 200 9.66 51.52 -2.66
C GLY A 200 10.93 50.66 -2.70
N ALA A 201 10.75 49.43 -3.19
CA ALA A 201 11.77 48.40 -3.21
C ALA A 201 12.48 48.29 -4.56
N VAL A 202 13.76 47.96 -4.49
CA VAL A 202 14.56 47.54 -5.65
C VAL A 202 14.57 46.02 -5.71
N ILE A 203 14.23 45.46 -6.87
CA ILE A 203 14.21 44.02 -7.10
C ILE A 203 15.47 43.64 -7.88
N ILE A 204 16.32 42.82 -7.26
CA ILE A 204 17.57 42.34 -7.87
C ILE A 204 17.39 40.90 -8.33
N SER A 205 17.55 40.65 -9.62
CA SER A 205 17.49 39.30 -10.19
C SER A 205 18.75 39.03 -10.99
N LYS A 206 19.45 37.93 -10.66
CA LYS A 206 20.77 37.62 -11.20
C LYS A 206 21.71 38.81 -10.93
N ASN A 207 22.43 39.32 -11.92
CA ASN A 207 23.33 40.47 -11.79
C ASN A 207 22.69 41.81 -12.20
N ARG A 208 21.35 41.93 -12.12
CA ARG A 208 20.62 43.07 -12.68
C ARG A 208 19.52 43.59 -11.75
N ILE A 209 19.35 44.91 -11.75
CA ILE A 209 18.21 45.59 -11.16
C ILE A 209 17.02 45.42 -12.11
N ALA A 210 16.14 44.49 -11.77
CA ALA A 210 14.98 44.15 -12.58
C ALA A 210 13.89 45.23 -12.51
N ARG A 211 13.66 45.78 -11.31
CA ARG A 211 12.60 46.77 -11.04
C ARG A 211 13.02 47.72 -9.93
N LEU A 212 12.58 48.97 -10.02
CA LEU A 212 12.78 50.03 -9.02
C LEU A 212 11.44 50.66 -8.61
N GLY A 213 11.35 51.03 -7.34
CA GLY A 213 10.15 51.62 -6.75
C GLY A 213 8.96 50.66 -6.69
N ALA A 214 9.21 49.37 -6.47
CA ALA A 214 8.15 48.38 -6.30
C ALA A 214 7.53 48.50 -4.90
N HIS A 215 6.21 48.59 -4.81
CA HIS A 215 5.51 48.53 -3.52
C HIS A 215 5.32 47.06 -3.12
N LEU A 216 5.60 46.76 -1.85
CA LEU A 216 5.49 45.43 -1.27
C LEU A 216 4.35 45.40 -0.25
N PRO A 217 3.75 44.23 0.02
CA PRO A 217 2.81 44.07 1.13
C PRO A 217 3.48 44.44 2.45
N LEU A 218 2.74 45.12 3.33
CA LEU A 218 3.20 45.45 4.68
C LEU A 218 2.76 44.36 5.65
N SER A 219 3.69 43.84 6.45
CA SER A 219 3.36 42.94 7.54
C SER A 219 2.63 43.67 8.68
N SER A 220 1.63 43.02 9.27
CA SER A 220 0.92 43.46 10.48
C SER A 220 1.51 42.84 11.77
N ASN A 221 2.64 42.12 11.68
CA ASN A 221 3.26 41.43 12.80
C ASN A 221 4.08 42.40 13.69
N PHE A 222 3.38 43.20 14.49
CA PHE A 222 3.97 44.21 15.39
C PHE A 222 5.03 43.64 16.35
N LYS A 223 4.94 42.34 16.70
CA LYS A 223 5.90 41.68 17.58
C LYS A 223 7.29 41.58 16.95
N GLN A 224 7.37 41.42 15.63
CA GLN A 224 8.64 41.39 14.89
C GLN A 224 9.10 42.76 14.41
N ILE A 225 8.16 43.62 14.02
CA ILE A 225 8.44 44.96 13.51
C ILE A 225 8.92 45.87 14.64
N GLY A 226 8.34 45.76 15.84
CA GLY A 226 8.65 46.63 16.97
C GLY A 226 8.38 48.10 16.64
N LYS A 227 9.36 48.98 16.88
CA LYS A 227 9.29 50.43 16.58
C LYS A 227 9.94 50.79 15.23
N ARG A 228 9.94 49.88 14.25
CA ARG A 228 10.61 50.09 12.96
C ARG A 228 9.65 50.68 11.92
N GLY A 229 10.21 51.40 10.94
CA GLY A 229 9.45 52.08 9.88
C GLY A 229 8.89 51.16 8.80
N THR A 230 8.17 51.77 7.84
CA THR A 230 7.44 51.09 6.77
C THR A 230 8.31 50.17 5.89
N ARG A 231 9.58 50.51 5.63
CA ARG A 231 10.51 49.65 4.87
C ARG A 231 10.78 48.30 5.56
N HIS A 232 10.82 48.26 6.88
CA HIS A 232 10.98 47.00 7.63
C HIS A 232 9.70 46.17 7.58
N SER A 233 8.54 46.82 7.69
CA SER A 233 7.24 46.17 7.54
C SER A 233 7.06 45.61 6.12
N ALA A 234 7.54 46.31 5.10
CA ALA A 234 7.54 45.88 3.71
C ALA A 234 8.50 44.69 3.48
N ALA A 235 9.71 44.75 4.03
CA ALA A 235 10.66 43.64 4.00
C ALA A 235 10.08 42.39 4.66
N LEU A 236 9.46 42.52 5.83
CA LEU A 236 8.81 41.41 6.51
C LEU A 236 7.59 40.89 5.73
N GLY A 237 6.78 41.78 5.18
CA GLY A 237 5.57 41.40 4.45
C GLY A 237 5.87 40.57 3.20
N ILE A 238 6.89 40.94 2.39
CA ILE A 238 7.27 40.10 1.25
C ILE A 238 7.85 38.74 1.70
N ALA A 239 8.59 38.71 2.81
CA ALA A 239 9.16 37.49 3.37
C ALA A 239 8.14 36.57 4.06
N GLU A 240 6.95 37.06 4.44
CA GLU A 240 5.84 36.26 4.96
C GLU A 240 5.08 35.54 3.84
N HIS A 241 5.05 36.11 2.64
CA HIS A 241 4.29 35.59 1.51
C HIS A 241 5.14 34.81 0.50
N THR A 242 6.46 34.93 0.56
CA THR A 242 7.40 34.33 -0.39
C THR A 242 8.68 33.86 0.29
N ASP A 243 9.46 33.03 -0.39
CA ASP A 243 10.81 32.64 0.02
C ASP A 243 11.89 33.68 -0.34
N ALA A 244 11.51 34.91 -0.72
CA ALA A 244 12.46 35.98 -1.02
C ALA A 244 13.27 36.39 0.22
N LEU A 245 14.45 36.97 -0.01
CA LEU A 245 15.24 37.65 1.01
C LEU A 245 15.16 39.15 0.77
N ALA A 246 14.69 39.90 1.76
CA ALA A 246 14.61 41.35 1.70
C ALA A 246 15.61 42.00 2.68
N VAL A 247 16.43 42.92 2.19
CA VAL A 247 17.37 43.72 2.98
C VAL A 247 16.77 45.11 3.15
N SER A 248 16.66 45.57 4.39
CA SER A 248 16.19 46.93 4.70
C SER A 248 17.22 47.70 5.52
N VAL A 249 17.45 48.97 5.16
CA VAL A 249 18.28 49.91 5.91
C VAL A 249 17.40 50.97 6.56
N SER A 250 17.59 51.21 7.86
CA SER A 250 16.85 52.24 8.61
C SER A 250 17.33 53.65 8.27
N GLU A 251 16.40 54.52 7.86
CA GLU A 251 16.68 55.95 7.67
C GLU A 251 16.90 56.71 8.99
N GLU A 252 16.40 56.18 10.11
CA GLU A 252 16.58 56.82 11.43
C GLU A 252 17.88 56.38 12.10
N ARG A 253 18.17 55.08 12.03
CA ARG A 253 19.21 54.43 12.84
C ARG A 253 20.41 53.97 12.03
N GLY A 254 20.29 53.88 10.70
CA GLY A 254 21.31 53.25 9.84
C GLY A 254 21.45 51.74 10.07
N THR A 255 20.52 51.11 10.79
CA THR A 255 20.60 49.67 11.10
C THR A 255 20.21 48.85 9.87
N ILE A 256 20.98 47.79 9.61
CA ILE A 256 20.74 46.84 8.53
C ILE A 256 19.90 45.69 9.09
N SER A 257 18.81 45.36 8.42
CA SER A 257 17.98 44.20 8.76
C SER A 257 17.72 43.34 7.54
N VAL A 258 17.56 42.04 7.77
CA VAL A 258 17.19 41.05 6.75
C VAL A 258 15.89 40.37 7.15
N ALA A 259 14.95 40.32 6.22
CA ALA A 259 13.71 39.57 6.33
C ALA A 259 13.75 38.36 5.40
N HIS A 260 13.52 37.17 5.95
CA HIS A 260 13.43 35.92 5.19
C HIS A 260 12.61 34.87 5.96
N ASN A 261 11.78 34.09 5.27
CA ASN A 261 10.87 33.08 5.85
C ASN A 261 10.04 33.62 7.04
N GLY A 262 9.41 34.78 6.84
CA GLY A 262 8.56 35.45 7.82
C GLY A 262 9.28 35.90 9.09
N LYS A 263 10.62 36.02 9.07
CA LYS A 263 11.42 36.49 10.20
C LYS A 263 12.29 37.69 9.81
N LEU A 264 12.21 38.75 10.60
CA LEU A 264 13.04 39.96 10.50
C LEU A 264 14.17 39.88 11.54
N LYS A 265 15.42 39.87 11.07
CA LYS A 265 16.62 39.86 11.91
C LYS A 265 17.43 41.14 11.65
N GLU A 266 17.76 41.84 12.73
CA GLU A 266 18.72 42.95 12.68
C GLU A 266 20.15 42.40 12.68
N LEU A 267 21.00 42.98 11.84
CA LEU A 267 22.39 42.54 11.66
C LEU A 267 23.33 43.51 12.34
N GLY A 268 24.35 42.98 13.01
CA GLY A 268 25.37 43.78 13.68
C GLY A 268 26.41 44.37 12.73
N SER A 269 26.61 43.75 11.56
CA SER A 269 27.65 44.14 10.61
C SER A 269 27.33 43.73 9.16
N VAL A 270 28.11 44.25 8.21
CA VAL A 270 27.98 43.93 6.77
C VAL A 270 28.42 42.49 6.48
N GLU A 271 29.34 41.94 7.28
CA GLU A 271 29.77 40.54 7.18
C GLU A 271 28.64 39.56 7.55
N GLU A 272 27.77 39.94 8.49
CA GLU A 272 26.55 39.16 8.76
C GLU A 272 25.56 39.19 7.59
N LEU A 273 25.52 40.30 6.83
CA LEU A 273 24.70 40.41 5.63
C LEU A 273 25.23 39.49 4.52
N GLU A 274 26.54 39.52 4.28
CA GLU A 274 27.20 38.60 3.34
C GLU A 274 26.91 37.14 3.72
N SER A 275 27.08 36.80 5.00
CA SER A 275 26.80 35.46 5.51
C SER A 275 25.33 35.04 5.29
N SER A 276 24.40 35.98 5.47
CA SER A 276 22.97 35.75 5.25
C SER A 276 22.64 35.54 3.77
N LEU A 277 23.21 36.36 2.87
CA LEU A 277 23.07 36.20 1.42
C LEU A 277 23.71 34.90 0.93
N LYS A 278 24.89 34.56 1.43
CA LYS A 278 25.60 33.31 1.10
C LYS A 278 24.79 32.08 1.49
N LYS A 279 24.18 32.13 2.68
CA LYS A 279 23.27 31.08 3.14
C LYS A 279 22.04 30.98 2.24
N PHE A 280 21.39 32.11 1.92
CA PHE A 280 20.22 32.17 1.05
C PHE A 280 20.46 31.55 -0.33
N TYR A 281 21.53 31.94 -1.03
CA TYR A 281 21.85 31.38 -2.35
C TYR A 281 22.30 29.92 -2.28
N LYS A 282 22.97 29.50 -1.20
CA LYS A 282 23.30 28.09 -0.98
C LYS A 282 22.04 27.24 -0.79
N ASP A 283 21.09 27.73 0.01
CA ASP A 283 19.82 27.04 0.25
C ASP A 283 18.98 26.96 -1.04
N MET A 284 19.03 27.99 -1.88
CA MET A 284 18.42 27.99 -3.23
C MET A 284 19.10 26.98 -4.18
N ALA A 285 20.44 26.91 -4.18
CA ALA A 285 21.20 26.02 -5.06
C ALA A 285 21.12 24.53 -4.67
N GLN A 286 20.94 24.22 -3.39
CA GLN A 286 20.80 22.84 -2.90
C GLN A 286 19.38 22.27 -3.08
N GLY A 287 18.42 23.12 -3.48
CA GLY A 287 17.01 22.76 -3.59
C GLY A 287 16.35 22.53 -2.22
N PRO A 288 15.02 22.68 -2.12
CA PRO A 288 14.28 22.62 -0.85
C PRO A 288 14.38 21.26 -0.12
N VAL A 289 14.86 20.21 -0.78
CA VAL A 289 14.83 18.85 -0.27
C VAL A 289 16.07 18.50 0.57
N GLY A 290 17.24 19.07 0.28
CA GLY A 290 18.49 18.72 0.99
C GLY A 290 18.46 19.03 2.49
N SER A 291 17.89 20.17 2.88
CA SER A 291 17.73 20.57 4.29
C SER A 291 16.52 19.90 4.97
N MET A 292 15.51 19.51 4.18
CA MET A 292 14.27 18.90 4.68
C MET A 292 14.51 17.52 5.31
N TRP A 293 15.40 16.69 4.74
CA TRP A 293 15.72 15.36 5.27
C TRP A 293 16.55 15.39 6.56
N THR A 294 17.47 16.35 6.72
CA THR A 294 18.24 16.49 7.96
C THR A 294 17.36 16.97 9.12
N ASP A 295 16.41 17.86 8.83
CA ASP A 295 15.40 18.30 9.82
C ASP A 295 14.40 17.19 10.15
N PHE A 296 13.99 16.38 9.16
CA PHE A 296 13.12 15.22 9.29
C PHE A 296 13.64 14.18 10.29
N ILE A 297 14.96 13.93 10.29
CA ILE A 297 15.54 12.93 11.19
C ILE A 297 15.84 13.54 12.56
N LYS A 298 16.40 14.75 12.62
CA LYS A 298 17.00 15.29 13.86
C LYS A 298 16.09 16.16 14.73
N HIS A 299 15.01 16.75 14.20
CA HIS A 299 14.17 17.69 14.97
C HIS A 299 12.70 17.26 15.07
N ASN A 300 12.03 17.68 16.16
CA ASN A 300 10.61 17.45 16.48
C ASN A 300 10.22 16.02 16.92
N SER A 301 10.80 15.51 18.01
CA SER A 301 10.38 14.25 18.65
C SER A 301 8.89 14.23 19.05
N TYR A 302 8.32 15.38 19.45
CA TYR A 302 6.90 15.47 19.82
C TYR A 302 5.95 15.17 18.64
N LEU A 303 6.32 15.53 17.41
CA LEU A 303 5.51 15.24 16.22
C LEU A 303 5.51 13.75 15.88
N LYS A 304 6.64 13.08 16.12
CA LYS A 304 6.77 11.63 15.95
C LYS A 304 5.87 10.90 16.94
N LEU A 305 5.87 11.34 18.20
CA LEU A 305 4.98 10.80 19.23
C LEU A 305 3.50 11.03 18.89
N LEU A 306 3.14 12.23 18.41
CA LEU A 306 1.78 12.53 17.98
C LEU A 306 1.36 11.64 16.81
N ALA A 307 2.22 11.47 15.80
CA ALA A 307 1.94 10.61 14.65
C ALA A 307 1.76 9.13 15.05
N VAL A 308 2.64 8.60 15.91
CA VAL A 308 2.52 7.23 16.44
C VAL A 308 1.25 7.08 17.28
N GLY A 309 0.95 8.05 18.16
CA GLY A 309 -0.28 8.04 18.96
C GLY A 309 -1.54 8.05 18.08
N SER A 310 -1.60 8.91 17.07
CA SER A 310 -2.70 8.95 16.10
C SER A 310 -2.81 7.65 15.29
N ALA A 311 -1.68 7.06 14.87
CA ALA A 311 -1.68 5.79 14.16
C ALA A 311 -2.22 4.65 15.03
N LEU A 312 -1.85 4.61 16.31
CA LEU A 312 -2.37 3.64 17.27
C LEU A 312 -3.88 3.81 17.51
N VAL A 313 -4.38 5.05 17.60
CA VAL A 313 -5.82 5.33 17.73
C VAL A 313 -6.59 4.87 16.50
N ILE A 314 -6.07 5.18 15.30
CA ILE A 314 -6.67 4.72 14.05
C ILE A 314 -6.66 3.19 13.99
N TRP A 315 -5.51 2.57 14.24
CA TRP A 315 -5.38 1.11 14.23
C TRP A 315 -6.32 0.46 15.25
N PHE A 316 -6.41 1.00 16.47
CA PHE A 316 -7.37 0.52 17.47
C PHE A 316 -8.80 0.62 16.96
N PHE A 317 -9.23 1.77 16.45
CA PHE A 317 -10.60 1.97 16.00
C PHE A 317 -10.99 1.06 14.82
N PHE A 318 -10.08 0.86 13.87
CA PHE A 318 -10.32 0.00 12.70
C PHE A 318 -10.15 -1.48 13.03
N SER A 319 -9.18 -1.84 13.88
CA SER A 319 -8.99 -3.22 14.30
C SER A 319 -10.10 -3.71 15.22
N PHE A 320 -10.74 -2.82 15.98
CA PHE A 320 -11.86 -3.16 16.86
C PHE A 320 -13.17 -3.40 16.11
N GLN A 321 -13.33 -2.78 14.93
CA GLN A 321 -14.51 -2.94 14.07
C GLN A 321 -14.36 -3.98 12.95
N ALA A 322 -13.18 -4.58 12.79
CA ALA A 322 -12.98 -5.61 11.77
C ALA A 322 -13.72 -6.89 12.19
N GLU A 323 -15.00 -7.01 11.80
CA GLU A 323 -15.76 -8.25 11.93
C GLU A 323 -14.95 -9.41 11.34
N THR A 324 -14.66 -10.41 12.15
CA THR A 324 -14.05 -11.66 11.69
C THR A 324 -15.11 -12.47 10.99
N VAL A 325 -14.99 -12.58 9.67
CA VAL A 325 -15.92 -13.39 8.89
C VAL A 325 -15.44 -14.84 8.98
N GLN A 326 -16.36 -15.74 9.34
CA GLN A 326 -16.13 -17.18 9.34
C GLN A 326 -16.90 -17.81 8.19
N ARG A 327 -16.27 -18.73 7.45
CA ARG A 327 -16.96 -19.56 6.46
C ARG A 327 -16.47 -20.99 6.51
N SER A 328 -17.42 -21.91 6.35
CA SER A 328 -17.16 -23.35 6.32
C SER A 328 -17.15 -23.85 4.88
N PHE A 329 -16.16 -24.68 4.55
CA PHE A 329 -15.99 -25.31 3.23
C PHE A 329 -15.98 -26.82 3.41
N SER A 330 -16.72 -27.55 2.57
CA SER A 330 -16.69 -29.01 2.53
C SER A 330 -15.61 -29.44 1.54
N LEU A 331 -14.50 -29.94 2.07
CA LEU A 331 -13.30 -30.25 1.31
C LEU A 331 -13.16 -31.77 1.12
N PRO A 332 -12.75 -32.23 -0.07
CA PRO A 332 -12.42 -33.63 -0.28
C PRO A 332 -11.07 -33.99 0.38
N ILE A 333 -10.94 -35.24 0.79
CA ILE A 333 -9.69 -35.78 1.34
C ILE A 333 -8.83 -36.36 0.22
N VAL A 334 -7.61 -35.86 0.08
CA VAL A 334 -6.63 -36.34 -0.91
C VAL A 334 -5.52 -37.13 -0.21
N TYR A 335 -5.34 -38.38 -0.63
CA TYR A 335 -4.33 -39.27 -0.07
C TYR A 335 -3.05 -39.25 -0.92
N ARG A 336 -1.91 -38.98 -0.28
CA ARG A 336 -0.59 -38.95 -0.92
C ARG A 336 0.27 -40.13 -0.46
N ASN A 337 1.22 -40.57 -1.27
CA ASN A 337 2.20 -41.63 -0.94
C ASN A 337 1.62 -43.00 -0.53
N LEU A 338 0.46 -43.40 -1.05
CA LEU A 338 -0.10 -44.72 -0.76
C LEU A 338 0.80 -45.84 -1.35
N PRO A 339 1.18 -46.87 -0.58
CA PRO A 339 1.96 -48.00 -1.09
C PRO A 339 1.29 -48.71 -2.29
N GLU A 340 2.07 -49.10 -3.31
CA GLU A 340 1.56 -49.62 -4.60
C GLU A 340 0.66 -50.86 -4.48
N ARG A 341 0.83 -51.66 -3.43
CA ARG A 341 0.06 -52.90 -3.19
C ARG A 341 -1.27 -52.66 -2.47
N LEU A 342 -1.55 -51.42 -2.07
CA LEU A 342 -2.72 -51.04 -1.30
C LEU A 342 -3.64 -50.14 -2.14
N PHE A 343 -4.94 -50.24 -1.88
CA PHE A 343 -5.92 -49.27 -2.33
C PHE A 343 -6.90 -48.90 -1.22
N ILE A 344 -7.44 -47.70 -1.33
CA ILE A 344 -8.47 -47.19 -0.44
C ILE A 344 -9.81 -47.67 -0.98
N GLN A 345 -10.49 -48.54 -0.22
CA GLN A 345 -11.81 -49.04 -0.59
C GLN A 345 -12.89 -48.01 -0.26
N GLU A 346 -12.83 -47.45 0.95
CA GLU A 346 -13.83 -46.53 1.46
C GLU A 346 -13.21 -45.59 2.50
N SER A 347 -13.70 -44.36 2.54
CA SER A 347 -13.37 -43.38 3.57
C SER A 347 -14.65 -42.80 4.13
N GLU A 348 -14.80 -42.84 5.45
CA GLU A 348 -15.94 -42.28 6.16
C GLU A 348 -15.46 -41.17 7.09
N PRO A 349 -15.91 -39.91 6.89
CA PRO A 349 -16.62 -39.37 5.71
C PRO A 349 -15.72 -39.17 4.47
N ARG A 350 -16.33 -38.88 3.31
CA ARG A 350 -15.62 -38.55 2.05
C ARG A 350 -15.18 -37.08 1.96
N GLU A 351 -15.89 -36.23 2.68
CA GLU A 351 -15.66 -34.79 2.75
C GLU A 351 -15.60 -34.37 4.22
N VAL A 352 -14.79 -33.35 4.48
CA VAL A 352 -14.58 -32.78 5.82
C VAL A 352 -14.91 -31.31 5.75
N THR A 353 -15.68 -30.84 6.71
CA THR A 353 -16.02 -29.42 6.82
C THR A 353 -14.92 -28.70 7.58
N VAL A 354 -14.27 -27.74 6.92
CA VAL A 354 -13.24 -26.88 7.52
C VAL A 354 -13.77 -25.45 7.59
N THR A 355 -13.79 -24.89 8.79
CA THR A 355 -14.18 -23.50 9.03
C THR A 355 -12.94 -22.62 9.06
N PHE A 356 -12.87 -21.69 8.11
CA PHE A 356 -11.81 -20.67 8.04
C PHE A 356 -12.31 -19.34 8.60
N VAL A 357 -11.40 -18.61 9.25
CA VAL A 357 -11.61 -17.21 9.67
C VAL A 357 -10.63 -16.28 8.96
N SER A 358 -11.12 -15.10 8.59
CA SER A 358 -10.30 -14.00 8.06
C SER A 358 -10.75 -12.65 8.64
N ARG A 359 -9.80 -11.71 8.77
CA ARG A 359 -10.09 -10.30 9.07
C ARG A 359 -10.58 -9.64 7.77
N GLY A 360 -11.88 -9.33 7.69
CA GLY A 360 -12.50 -8.65 6.54
C GLY A 360 -13.08 -9.57 5.46
N GLN A 361 -14.17 -9.10 4.82
CA GLN A 361 -15.00 -9.86 3.88
C GLN A 361 -14.32 -10.18 2.53
N LEU A 362 -13.45 -9.29 2.05
CA LEU A 362 -12.84 -9.36 0.71
C LEU A 362 -11.97 -10.61 0.48
N ALA A 363 -11.44 -11.22 1.56
CA ALA A 363 -10.62 -12.42 1.46
C ALA A 363 -11.43 -13.61 0.92
N PHE A 364 -12.67 -13.79 1.40
CA PHE A 364 -13.54 -14.90 0.97
C PHE A 364 -14.09 -14.73 -0.44
N GLU A 365 -14.20 -13.49 -0.95
CA GLU A 365 -14.70 -13.24 -2.31
C GLU A 365 -13.69 -13.65 -3.40
N ARG A 366 -12.40 -13.73 -3.06
CA ARG A 366 -11.31 -14.05 -3.99
C ARG A 366 -10.71 -15.44 -3.79
N ILE A 367 -11.34 -16.26 -2.95
CA ILE A 367 -10.82 -17.59 -2.63
C ILE A 367 -11.08 -18.53 -3.81
N ASP A 368 -10.03 -19.20 -4.31
CA ASP A 368 -10.18 -20.31 -5.24
C ASP A 368 -10.26 -21.60 -4.42
N GLU A 369 -11.46 -22.18 -4.33
CA GLU A 369 -11.73 -23.40 -3.57
C GLU A 369 -10.85 -24.58 -4.01
N ARG A 370 -10.33 -24.56 -5.25
CA ARG A 370 -9.46 -25.63 -5.78
C ARG A 370 -8.06 -25.64 -5.17
N LEU A 371 -7.63 -24.54 -4.58
CA LEU A 371 -6.32 -24.44 -3.92
C LEU A 371 -6.36 -24.94 -2.47
N ILE A 372 -7.55 -25.28 -1.97
CA ILE A 372 -7.75 -25.76 -0.61
C ILE A 372 -7.94 -27.27 -0.65
N GLU A 373 -6.98 -27.99 -0.10
CA GLU A 373 -6.99 -29.46 -0.10
C GLU A 373 -6.61 -29.98 1.29
N ILE A 374 -7.23 -31.08 1.70
CA ILE A 374 -6.80 -31.85 2.87
C ILE A 374 -5.87 -32.96 2.36
N ALA A 375 -4.58 -32.83 2.62
CA ALA A 375 -3.56 -33.76 2.18
C ALA A 375 -3.17 -34.72 3.31
N VAL A 376 -3.63 -35.97 3.22
CA VAL A 376 -3.30 -37.04 4.18
C VAL A 376 -2.15 -37.88 3.64
N ASP A 377 -1.06 -38.01 4.41
CA ASP A 377 0.05 -38.90 4.06
C ASP A 377 -0.31 -40.37 4.39
N ALA A 378 -0.48 -41.17 3.34
CA ALA A 378 -0.90 -42.56 3.42
C ALA A 378 0.27 -43.55 3.44
N LYS A 379 1.53 -43.08 3.56
CA LYS A 379 2.73 -43.93 3.56
C LYS A 379 2.70 -45.05 4.61
N ASN A 380 2.14 -44.76 5.78
CA ASN A 380 2.09 -45.69 6.92
C ASN A 380 0.79 -46.51 6.99
N PHE A 381 -0.04 -46.48 5.95
CA PHE A 381 -1.31 -47.19 5.95
C PHE A 381 -1.06 -48.70 5.92
N SER A 382 -1.82 -49.40 6.75
CA SER A 382 -1.81 -50.86 6.84
C SER A 382 -3.12 -51.43 6.32
N GLU A 383 -3.14 -52.72 6.00
CA GLU A 383 -4.38 -53.40 5.61
C GLU A 383 -5.39 -53.36 6.75
N GLY A 384 -6.65 -53.06 6.44
CA GLY A 384 -7.72 -52.95 7.42
C GLY A 384 -8.12 -51.50 7.69
N ARG A 385 -8.57 -51.25 8.92
CA ARG A 385 -9.12 -49.96 9.36
C ARG A 385 -8.01 -49.05 9.87
N ASN A 386 -7.82 -47.91 9.22
CA ASN A 386 -6.86 -46.88 9.64
C ASN A 386 -7.64 -45.65 10.12
N VAL A 387 -7.37 -45.17 11.34
CA VAL A 387 -8.01 -43.96 11.89
C VAL A 387 -7.01 -42.81 11.84
N ILE A 388 -7.40 -41.70 11.23
CA ILE A 388 -6.56 -40.52 11.06
C ILE A 388 -7.18 -39.35 11.82
N VAL A 389 -6.39 -38.71 12.67
CA VAL A 389 -6.76 -37.45 13.32
C VAL A 389 -6.38 -36.32 12.39
N LEU A 390 -7.34 -35.51 11.97
CA LEU A 390 -7.13 -34.36 11.11
C LEU A 390 -6.60 -33.20 11.94
N SER A 391 -5.47 -32.66 11.50
CA SER A 391 -4.78 -31.53 12.11
C SER A 391 -4.63 -30.40 11.08
N GLU A 392 -4.42 -29.17 11.56
CA GLU A 392 -4.30 -27.97 10.72
C GLU A 392 -3.15 -28.08 9.70
N ASP A 393 -2.05 -28.77 10.04
CA ASP A 393 -0.90 -28.98 9.15
C ASP A 393 -1.20 -29.84 7.93
N MET A 394 -2.29 -30.61 7.97
CA MET A 394 -2.75 -31.42 6.83
C MET A 394 -3.59 -30.61 5.85
N ILE A 395 -3.98 -29.38 6.19
CA ILE A 395 -4.85 -28.52 5.39
C ILE A 395 -3.98 -27.51 4.64
N ILE A 396 -3.94 -27.65 3.33
CA ILE A 396 -3.23 -26.70 2.47
C ILE A 396 -4.17 -25.51 2.25
N HIS A 397 -3.80 -24.33 2.74
CA HIS A 397 -4.58 -23.11 2.57
C HIS A 397 -3.70 -21.85 2.40
N PRO A 398 -4.22 -20.75 1.83
CA PRO A 398 -3.51 -19.48 1.75
C PRO A 398 -3.26 -18.87 3.14
N ALA A 399 -2.15 -18.14 3.29
CA ALA A 399 -1.72 -17.52 4.56
C ALA A 399 -2.67 -16.43 5.10
N SER A 400 -3.64 -15.99 4.30
CA SER A 400 -4.67 -15.02 4.72
C SER A 400 -5.73 -15.62 5.63
N PHE A 401 -5.86 -16.95 5.67
CA PHE A 401 -6.88 -17.66 6.44
C PHE A 401 -6.24 -18.38 7.63
N SER A 402 -7.03 -18.55 8.68
CA SER A 402 -6.69 -19.41 9.83
C SER A 402 -7.79 -20.45 10.00
N VAL A 403 -7.42 -21.69 10.33
CA VAL A 403 -8.41 -22.75 10.57
C VAL A 403 -8.93 -22.59 11.99
N VAL A 404 -10.25 -22.48 12.12
CA VAL A 404 -10.93 -22.43 13.43
C VAL A 404 -11.37 -23.81 13.85
N GLU A 405 -11.93 -24.56 12.90
CA GLU A 405 -12.60 -25.82 13.20
C GLU A 405 -12.48 -26.79 12.03
N VAL A 406 -12.34 -28.08 12.35
CA VAL A 406 -12.31 -29.20 11.40
C VAL A 406 -13.29 -30.26 11.90
N VAL A 407 -14.35 -30.50 11.13
CA VAL A 407 -15.42 -31.43 11.51
C VAL A 407 -15.66 -32.46 10.40
N PRO A 408 -15.55 -33.78 10.70
CA PRO A 408 -15.08 -34.36 11.95
C PRO A 408 -13.55 -34.25 12.10
N SER A 409 -13.05 -34.26 13.34
CA SER A 409 -11.60 -34.23 13.63
C SER A 409 -10.90 -35.58 13.41
N GLN A 410 -11.66 -36.64 13.15
CA GLN A 410 -11.13 -37.96 12.85
C GLN A 410 -11.86 -38.58 11.66
N ILE A 411 -11.11 -39.26 10.80
CA ILE A 411 -11.62 -39.99 9.65
C ILE A 411 -11.20 -41.45 9.75
N THR A 412 -12.05 -42.33 9.24
CA THR A 412 -11.74 -43.76 9.16
C THR A 412 -11.58 -44.16 7.71
N VAL A 413 -10.45 -44.77 7.38
CA VAL A 413 -10.10 -45.20 6.03
C VAL A 413 -9.93 -46.71 6.00
N GLN A 414 -10.72 -47.37 5.16
CA GLN A 414 -10.63 -48.81 4.92
C GLN A 414 -9.67 -49.08 3.76
N VAL A 415 -8.57 -49.77 4.06
CA VAL A 415 -7.51 -50.08 3.10
C VAL A 415 -7.48 -51.58 2.85
N LYS A 416 -7.37 -51.99 1.59
CA LYS A 416 -7.26 -53.39 1.17
C LYS A 416 -6.07 -53.59 0.24
N LYS A 417 -5.69 -54.86 0.05
CA LYS A 417 -4.61 -55.24 -0.85
C LYS A 417 -5.13 -55.53 -2.25
N PHE A 418 -4.26 -55.32 -3.23
CA PHE A 418 -4.43 -55.91 -4.55
C PHE A 418 -3.86 -57.32 -4.59
N ASN A 419 -4.60 -58.22 -5.24
CA ASN A 419 -4.12 -59.53 -5.65
C ASN A 419 -3.68 -59.49 -7.11
N SER A 420 -2.57 -60.13 -7.45
CA SER A 420 -2.09 -60.17 -8.84
C SER A 420 -2.57 -61.43 -9.54
N PHE A 421 -3.16 -61.27 -10.72
CA PHE A 421 -3.61 -62.34 -11.58
C PHE A 421 -3.09 -62.14 -13.01
N ASP A 422 -2.76 -63.22 -13.71
CA ASP A 422 -2.45 -63.17 -15.14
C ASP A 422 -3.71 -63.50 -15.93
N VAL A 423 -4.29 -62.49 -16.57
CA VAL A 423 -5.57 -62.59 -17.29
C VAL A 423 -5.32 -62.69 -18.79
N SER A 424 -6.07 -63.55 -19.46
CA SER A 424 -5.97 -63.75 -20.92
C SER A 424 -6.49 -62.54 -21.69
N VAL A 425 -5.88 -62.22 -22.82
CA VAL A 425 -6.30 -61.11 -23.68
C VAL A 425 -7.18 -61.62 -24.81
N ARG A 426 -8.28 -60.93 -25.10
CA ARG A 426 -9.16 -61.19 -26.24
C ARG A 426 -9.24 -59.97 -27.14
N THR A 427 -9.17 -60.17 -28.45
CA THR A 427 -9.30 -59.08 -29.42
C THR A 427 -10.76 -58.77 -29.71
N ASP A 428 -11.09 -57.49 -29.78
CA ASP A 428 -12.33 -57.02 -30.39
C ASP A 428 -12.04 -56.53 -31.82
N THR A 429 -12.57 -57.22 -32.84
CA THR A 429 -12.36 -56.87 -34.25
C THR A 429 -13.65 -56.33 -34.85
N GLN A 430 -13.60 -55.16 -35.49
CA GLN A 430 -14.74 -54.54 -36.15
C GLN A 430 -14.53 -54.48 -37.66
N GLY A 431 -15.58 -54.79 -38.42
CA GLY A 431 -15.55 -54.71 -39.88
C GLY A 431 -15.45 -56.05 -40.62
N THR A 432 -15.31 -55.98 -41.94
CA THR A 432 -15.22 -57.16 -42.83
C THR A 432 -13.98 -57.11 -43.73
N VAL A 433 -13.29 -58.25 -43.83
CA VAL A 433 -12.10 -58.41 -44.68
C VAL A 433 -12.45 -58.33 -46.18
N ALA A 434 -11.44 -58.06 -47.03
CA ALA A 434 -11.65 -57.92 -48.48
C ALA A 434 -12.27 -59.18 -49.12
N SER A 435 -13.05 -58.99 -50.18
CA SER A 435 -13.69 -60.10 -50.91
C SER A 435 -12.66 -61.12 -51.40
N GLY A 436 -12.86 -62.39 -51.06
CA GLY A 436 -11.93 -63.48 -51.39
C GLY A 436 -10.94 -63.84 -50.28
N TYR A 437 -11.01 -63.23 -49.10
CA TYR A 437 -10.19 -63.56 -47.94
C TYR A 437 -11.04 -63.97 -46.75
N ARG A 438 -10.48 -64.81 -45.86
CA ARG A 438 -11.05 -65.12 -44.54
C ARG A 438 -9.97 -65.04 -43.48
N ILE A 439 -10.35 -64.65 -42.26
CA ILE A 439 -9.45 -64.69 -41.10
C ILE A 439 -9.20 -66.16 -40.75
N SER A 440 -7.93 -66.58 -40.79
CA SER A 440 -7.51 -67.93 -40.43
C SER A 440 -7.18 -68.04 -38.94
N SER A 441 -6.45 -67.07 -38.40
CA SER A 441 -6.10 -67.00 -36.99
C SER A 441 -5.79 -65.57 -36.58
N ILE A 442 -6.06 -65.26 -35.31
CA ILE A 442 -5.64 -64.02 -34.66
C ILE A 442 -4.67 -64.43 -33.56
N THR A 443 -3.43 -63.96 -33.64
CA THR A 443 -2.40 -64.23 -32.62
C THR A 443 -2.10 -62.95 -31.86
N ILE A 444 -2.20 -63.01 -30.53
CA ILE A 444 -1.96 -61.88 -29.63
C ILE A 444 -0.63 -62.12 -28.91
N THR A 445 0.21 -61.11 -28.81
CA THR A 445 1.47 -61.17 -28.07
C THR A 445 1.64 -59.91 -27.21
N PRO A 446 1.76 -60.03 -25.87
CA PRO A 446 1.54 -61.25 -25.06
C PRO A 446 0.05 -61.67 -25.02
N ASP A 447 -0.22 -62.96 -24.88
CA ASP A 447 -1.57 -63.54 -24.79
C ASP A 447 -2.16 -63.44 -23.37
N ARG A 448 -1.33 -63.19 -22.36
CA ARG A 448 -1.72 -62.93 -20.96
C ARG A 448 -1.05 -61.66 -20.44
N VAL A 449 -1.76 -60.94 -19.57
CA VAL A 449 -1.29 -59.70 -18.94
C VAL A 449 -1.54 -59.74 -17.44
N GLY A 450 -0.54 -59.31 -16.67
CA GLY A 450 -0.63 -59.20 -15.21
C GLY A 450 -1.49 -58.01 -14.78
N VAL A 451 -2.56 -58.30 -14.05
CA VAL A 451 -3.50 -57.31 -13.51
C VAL A 451 -3.58 -57.43 -12.00
N LEU A 452 -3.66 -56.28 -11.36
CA LEU A 452 -3.92 -56.10 -9.94
C LEU A 452 -5.43 -55.93 -9.74
N VAL A 453 -6.02 -56.92 -9.09
CA VAL A 453 -7.46 -57.00 -8.81
C VAL A 453 -7.67 -56.78 -7.32
N PRO A 454 -8.61 -55.89 -6.92
CA PRO A 454 -8.96 -55.70 -5.53
C PRO A 454 -9.31 -57.00 -4.82
N GLU A 455 -8.84 -57.18 -3.60
CA GLU A 455 -9.19 -58.33 -2.79
C GLU A 455 -10.71 -58.41 -2.54
N GLY A 456 -11.29 -59.59 -2.83
CA GLY A 456 -12.74 -59.86 -2.75
C GLY A 456 -13.49 -59.69 -4.07
N ILE A 457 -12.83 -59.21 -5.15
CA ILE A 457 -13.40 -59.16 -6.50
C ILE A 457 -12.88 -60.35 -7.31
N VAL A 458 -13.78 -61.01 -8.04
CA VAL A 458 -13.41 -62.11 -8.95
C VAL A 458 -12.65 -61.52 -10.15
N PRO A 459 -11.45 -62.03 -10.51
CA PRO A 459 -10.72 -61.54 -11.66
C PRO A 459 -11.51 -61.79 -12.96
N PRO A 460 -11.43 -60.88 -13.94
CA PRO A 460 -12.09 -61.09 -15.23
C PRO A 460 -11.46 -62.28 -15.96
N GLU A 461 -12.27 -63.05 -16.67
CA GLU A 461 -11.79 -64.20 -17.46
C GLU A 461 -10.89 -63.76 -18.62
N PHE A 462 -11.23 -62.63 -19.24
CA PHE A 462 -10.45 -62.04 -20.31
C PHE A 462 -10.50 -60.50 -20.28
N ILE A 463 -9.48 -59.86 -20.83
CA ILE A 463 -9.41 -58.42 -21.05
C ILE A 463 -9.51 -58.14 -22.54
N ILE A 464 -10.41 -57.25 -22.93
CA ILE A 464 -10.61 -56.90 -24.33
C ILE A 464 -9.63 -55.82 -24.78
N THR A 465 -9.16 -55.92 -26.02
CA THR A 465 -8.43 -54.83 -26.67
C THR A 465 -9.37 -53.68 -27.01
N GLN A 466 -8.83 -52.49 -27.25
CA GLN A 466 -9.54 -51.49 -28.05
C GLN A 466 -9.96 -52.09 -29.40
N PRO A 467 -11.10 -51.67 -29.98
CA PRO A 467 -11.58 -52.22 -31.23
C PRO A 467 -10.56 -52.06 -32.36
N ILE A 468 -10.25 -53.16 -33.05
CA ILE A 468 -9.33 -53.19 -34.18
C ILE A 468 -10.14 -53.28 -35.47
N SER A 469 -10.05 -52.26 -36.33
CA SER A 469 -10.71 -52.29 -37.64
C SER A 469 -10.00 -53.26 -38.58
N VAL A 470 -10.76 -54.22 -39.10
CA VAL A 470 -10.33 -55.22 -40.10
C VAL A 470 -10.93 -54.97 -41.49
N ASP A 471 -11.53 -53.80 -41.68
CA ASP A 471 -12.22 -53.44 -42.93
C ASP A 471 -11.25 -53.42 -44.11
N GLY A 472 -11.60 -54.19 -45.15
CA GLY A 472 -10.87 -54.20 -46.42
C GLY A 472 -9.48 -54.85 -46.39
N LEU A 473 -9.12 -55.58 -45.32
CA LEU A 473 -7.81 -56.25 -45.26
C LEU A 473 -7.70 -57.36 -46.31
N ASP A 474 -6.64 -57.32 -47.10
CA ASP A 474 -6.27 -58.25 -48.18
C ASP A 474 -4.94 -58.99 -47.93
N ALA A 475 -4.20 -58.60 -46.88
CA ALA A 475 -2.96 -59.24 -46.43
C ALA A 475 -2.89 -59.34 -44.90
N THR A 476 -2.09 -60.30 -44.41
CA THR A 476 -1.81 -60.46 -42.98
C THR A 476 -1.16 -59.19 -42.42
N LYS A 477 -1.75 -58.63 -41.36
CA LYS A 477 -1.30 -57.36 -40.75
C LYS A 477 -1.20 -57.48 -39.23
N THR A 478 -0.21 -56.81 -38.66
CA THR A 478 -0.03 -56.68 -37.22
C THR A 478 -0.49 -55.30 -36.76
N PHE A 479 -1.36 -55.27 -35.75
CA PHE A 479 -1.85 -54.07 -35.11
C PHE A 479 -1.29 -53.96 -33.70
N SER A 480 -1.08 -52.74 -33.23
CA SER A 480 -0.70 -52.45 -31.86
C SER A 480 -1.91 -51.83 -31.18
N SER A 481 -2.47 -52.51 -30.17
CA SER A 481 -3.69 -52.07 -29.49
C SER A 481 -3.49 -52.00 -27.99
N ARG A 482 -4.13 -51.01 -27.34
CA ARG A 482 -4.20 -50.94 -25.88
C ARG A 482 -5.31 -51.84 -25.37
N LEU A 483 -5.22 -52.19 -24.09
CA LEU A 483 -6.21 -52.99 -23.37
C LEU A 483 -7.20 -52.10 -22.62
N ILE A 484 -8.47 -52.52 -22.58
CA ILE A 484 -9.53 -51.85 -21.81
C ILE A 484 -9.70 -52.62 -20.49
N LEU A 485 -9.31 -52.00 -19.38
CA LEU A 485 -9.52 -52.55 -18.04
C LEU A 485 -10.90 -52.18 -17.48
N PRO A 486 -11.57 -53.10 -16.76
CA PRO A 486 -12.72 -52.77 -15.93
C PRO A 486 -12.39 -51.75 -14.83
N ALA A 487 -13.41 -51.04 -14.34
CA ALA A 487 -13.26 -50.08 -13.24
C ALA A 487 -12.63 -50.72 -11.99
N ASN A 488 -11.79 -49.97 -11.28
CA ASN A 488 -11.11 -50.35 -10.02
C ASN A 488 -9.99 -51.41 -10.15
N MET A 489 -9.51 -51.74 -11.35
CA MET A 489 -8.34 -52.61 -11.57
C MET A 489 -7.14 -51.83 -12.11
N ARG A 490 -5.92 -52.32 -11.85
CA ARG A 490 -4.67 -51.70 -12.33
C ARG A 490 -3.78 -52.72 -13.02
N PHE A 491 -2.95 -52.32 -13.97
CA PHE A 491 -1.89 -53.19 -14.49
C PHE A 491 -0.77 -53.35 -13.46
N ARG A 492 -0.08 -54.50 -13.45
CA ARG A 492 1.00 -54.80 -12.49
C ARG A 492 2.09 -53.73 -12.46
N ASP A 493 2.42 -53.14 -13.60
CA ASP A 493 3.45 -52.11 -13.74
C ASP A 493 2.89 -50.67 -13.77
N ASN A 494 1.60 -50.50 -13.44
CA ASN A 494 0.87 -49.22 -13.46
C ASN A 494 0.88 -48.48 -14.83
N VAL A 495 1.32 -49.17 -15.88
CA VAL A 495 1.35 -48.71 -17.28
C VAL A 495 0.44 -49.62 -18.09
N SER A 496 -0.37 -49.04 -18.99
CA SER A 496 -1.19 -49.83 -19.92
C SER A 496 -0.29 -50.55 -20.93
N PRO A 497 -0.18 -51.88 -20.88
CA PRO A 497 0.63 -52.61 -21.84
C PRO A 497 -0.04 -52.55 -23.20
N THR A 498 0.78 -52.46 -24.24
CA THR A 498 0.30 -52.52 -25.62
C THR A 498 0.49 -53.94 -26.14
N VAL A 499 -0.57 -54.53 -26.69
CA VAL A 499 -0.52 -55.88 -27.24
C VAL A 499 -0.39 -55.84 -28.75
N SER A 500 0.43 -56.72 -29.30
CA SER A 500 0.56 -56.92 -30.75
C SER A 500 -0.45 -57.97 -31.20
N VAL A 501 -1.36 -57.58 -32.09
CA VAL A 501 -2.40 -58.44 -32.65
C VAL A 501 -2.09 -58.70 -34.11
N LYS A 502 -1.67 -59.92 -34.43
CA LYS A 502 -1.43 -60.37 -35.80
C LYS A 502 -2.69 -61.06 -36.35
N VAL A 503 -3.33 -60.43 -37.33
CA VAL A 503 -4.49 -60.99 -38.03
C VAL A 503 -4.01 -61.70 -39.29
N THR A 504 -4.09 -63.04 -39.31
CA THR A 504 -3.63 -63.85 -40.44
C THR A 504 -4.78 -64.14 -41.40
N LEU A 505 -4.62 -63.76 -42.66
CA LEU A 505 -5.62 -63.98 -43.71
C LEU A 505 -5.22 -65.13 -44.63
N VAL A 506 -6.21 -65.91 -45.05
CA VAL A 506 -6.06 -66.95 -46.07
C VAL A 506 -7.07 -66.67 -47.19
N LYS A 507 -6.64 -66.84 -48.44
CA LYS A 507 -7.51 -66.69 -49.61
C LYS A 507 -8.55 -67.81 -49.60
N ARG A 508 -9.81 -67.44 -49.81
CA ARG A 508 -10.97 -68.32 -49.67
C ARG A 508 -11.02 -69.39 -50.74
#